data_AF-A0A662FTN0-F1
#
_entry.id   AF-A0A662FTN0-F1
#
_cell.length_a   1.000
_cell.length_b   1.000
_cell.length_c   1.000
_cell.angle_alpha   90.00
_cell.angle_beta   90.00
_cell.angle_gamma   90.00
#
_symmetry.space_group_name_H-M   'P 1'
#
loop_
_entity.id
_entity.type
_entity.pdbx_description
1 polymer ?
#
loop_
_entity_poly.entity_id
_entity_poly.type
_entity_poly.pdbx_seq_one_letter_code
_entity_poly.pdbx_strand_id
1 'polypeptide(L)'
;MNKNKVSGLLIAVMLLLMLLPMLRIDSYVKATPQRRVVFEWVNQTAKKFRVKTSYIECYFEGEQGGSLIEIKHYAVPNVDFVDDVKMAATGPDIGWTSSRWGIDISNVTVSYREIEEDLLEVNVTALNNNIKFEHIFYFTDSDVILVWYRATLLADINLTSIGAEFVPATIATSGAQVVCTDYFGNLITHTLNGSMLYIVFGNSSEGTLPLKENWMAVYNPDINAFAGIIWLDPEMFITDKSTVGVWDGAVWSVASLVSRWFEDPKGKVFPKGTTFENYLLIVVGSGSYDRIRALGELVRNINSYYQRVKISTLLEQISSLQSAYSSLQSDYNSLQTQYNTLQTEYNSLKAEFDEYKAQYTVTQAQLQQTQTTSIVIGIVIGLIIGFALGWFIKKKK
;
A
#
# COMPACT_ATOMS: atom_id res chain seq x y z
N MET A 1 -1.32 2.84 19.10
CA MET A 1 -0.52 2.17 18.05
C MET A 1 -0.70 2.95 16.75
N ASN A 2 0.23 3.83 16.39
CA ASN A 2 0.19 4.54 15.10
C ASN A 2 1.61 4.96 14.69
N LYS A 3 2.52 3.97 14.59
CA LYS A 3 3.93 4.17 14.24
C LYS A 3 4.22 4.08 12.74
N ASN A 4 3.20 3.89 11.89
CA ASN A 4 3.37 3.74 10.43
C ASN A 4 3.09 5.04 9.66
N LYS A 5 2.91 6.17 10.33
CA LYS A 5 2.81 7.51 9.71
C LYS A 5 4.14 8.26 9.68
N VAL A 6 5.28 7.54 9.73
CA VAL A 6 6.53 8.10 9.21
C VAL A 6 6.39 8.03 7.69
N SER A 7 5.80 9.11 7.21
CA SER A 7 5.12 9.34 5.93
C SER A 7 5.88 8.82 4.71
N GLY A 8 5.19 8.26 3.73
CA GLY A 8 5.73 8.04 2.38
C GLY A 8 6.36 9.31 1.78
N LEU A 9 5.93 10.49 2.23
CA LEU A 9 6.59 11.78 2.01
C LEU A 9 8.06 11.80 2.47
N LEU A 10 8.39 11.24 3.62
CA LEU A 10 9.75 11.20 4.17
C LEU A 10 10.66 10.27 3.37
N ILE A 11 10.11 9.19 2.83
CA ILE A 11 10.82 8.23 1.97
C ILE A 11 11.00 8.81 0.56
N ALA A 12 9.97 9.41 -0.03
CA ALA A 12 10.06 10.11 -1.30
C ALA A 12 11.01 11.32 -1.24
N VAL A 13 10.98 12.09 -0.14
CA VAL A 13 11.92 13.17 0.16
C VAL A 13 13.33 12.63 0.42
N MET A 14 13.49 11.51 1.13
CA MET A 14 14.81 10.85 1.27
C MET A 14 15.36 10.36 -0.07
N LEU A 15 14.52 9.83 -0.97
CA LEU A 15 14.93 9.45 -2.31
C LEU A 15 15.29 10.66 -3.17
N LEU A 16 14.51 11.73 -3.12
CA LEU A 16 14.85 13.00 -3.74
C LEU A 16 16.21 13.48 -3.21
N LEU A 17 16.41 13.50 -1.90
CA LEU A 17 17.66 13.89 -1.21
C LEU A 17 18.84 12.94 -1.49
N MET A 18 18.60 11.66 -1.78
CA MET A 18 19.64 10.70 -2.18
C MET A 18 19.97 10.79 -3.68
N LEU A 19 19.01 11.17 -4.53
CA LEU A 19 19.19 11.41 -5.96
C LEU A 19 19.84 12.77 -6.24
N LEU A 20 19.56 13.78 -5.41
CA LEU A 20 20.02 15.18 -5.56
C LEU A 20 21.56 15.33 -5.66
N PRO A 21 22.40 14.64 -4.86
CA PRO A 21 23.85 14.69 -5.00
C PRO A 21 24.40 13.95 -6.23
N MET A 22 23.70 12.90 -6.70
CA MET A 22 24.12 12.10 -7.86
C MET A 22 23.67 12.69 -9.21
N LEU A 23 22.65 13.57 -9.19
CA LEU A 23 22.13 14.32 -10.33
C LEU A 23 22.96 15.57 -10.68
N ARG A 24 23.93 15.96 -9.83
CA ARG A 24 24.89 17.03 -10.14
C ARG A 24 26.00 16.49 -11.05
N ILE A 25 25.72 16.38 -12.34
CA ILE A 25 26.77 16.37 -13.35
C ILE A 25 26.65 17.66 -14.16
N ASP A 26 27.80 18.36 -14.20
CA ASP A 26 28.15 19.60 -14.89
C ASP A 26 27.64 20.92 -14.31
N SER A 27 28.53 21.53 -13.51
CA SER A 27 28.73 22.97 -13.29
C SER A 27 27.59 23.91 -13.72
N TYR A 28 26.60 24.10 -12.85
CA TYR A 28 25.68 25.24 -12.94
C TYR A 28 25.99 26.29 -11.86
N VAL A 29 26.11 27.53 -12.31
CA VAL A 29 26.19 28.73 -11.47
C VAL A 29 24.92 28.79 -10.62
N LYS A 30 25.05 28.82 -9.29
CA LYS A 30 23.93 29.09 -8.37
C LYS A 30 23.25 30.39 -8.79
N ALA A 31 22.04 30.30 -9.35
CA ALA A 31 21.21 31.48 -9.56
C ALA A 31 20.84 32.08 -8.20
N THR A 32 20.98 33.39 -8.05
CA THR A 32 20.60 34.11 -6.83
C THR A 32 19.13 33.87 -6.53
N PRO A 33 18.70 33.58 -5.27
CA PRO A 33 17.31 33.23 -5.00
C PRO A 33 16.39 34.41 -5.29
N GLN A 34 15.69 34.38 -6.42
CA GLN A 34 14.43 35.10 -6.55
C GLN A 34 13.36 34.29 -5.83
N ARG A 35 12.27 34.92 -5.36
CA ARG A 35 11.17 34.20 -4.70
C ARG A 35 10.77 32.97 -5.53
N ARG A 36 10.87 31.78 -4.91
CA ARG A 36 10.63 30.48 -5.55
C ARG A 36 9.23 30.31 -6.08
N VAL A 37 8.27 31.08 -5.56
CA VAL A 37 6.90 31.09 -6.06
C VAL A 37 6.46 32.53 -6.32
N VAL A 38 5.96 32.78 -7.53
CA VAL A 38 5.39 34.06 -7.94
C VAL A 38 3.95 33.81 -8.39
N PHE A 39 2.99 34.40 -7.68
CA PHE A 39 1.58 34.37 -8.08
C PHE A 39 1.30 35.60 -8.95
N GLU A 40 0.83 35.36 -10.18
CA GLU A 40 0.45 36.40 -11.14
C GLU A 40 -0.98 36.13 -11.61
N TRP A 41 -1.83 37.15 -11.61
CA TRP A 41 -3.13 37.03 -12.27
C TRP A 41 -2.93 37.16 -13.77
N VAL A 42 -3.49 36.22 -14.54
CA VAL A 42 -3.45 36.27 -16.02
C VAL A 42 -4.66 37.04 -16.52
N ASN A 43 -5.82 36.80 -15.91
CA ASN A 43 -7.08 37.53 -16.11
C ASN A 43 -8.02 37.32 -14.90
N GLN A 44 -9.28 37.76 -14.99
CA GLN A 44 -10.26 37.72 -13.89
C GLN A 44 -10.67 36.28 -13.46
N THR A 45 -10.43 35.27 -14.29
CA THR A 45 -10.84 33.87 -14.06
C THR A 45 -9.66 32.91 -13.89
N ALA A 46 -8.45 33.28 -14.33
CA ALA A 46 -7.24 32.45 -14.31
C ALA A 46 -6.17 32.96 -13.32
N LYS A 47 -5.75 32.08 -12.42
CA LYS A 47 -4.60 32.29 -11.53
C LYS A 47 -3.38 31.63 -12.15
N LYS A 48 -2.35 32.39 -12.51
CA LYS A 48 -1.02 31.81 -12.79
C LYS A 48 -0.22 31.78 -11.51
N PHE A 49 0.44 30.67 -11.25
CA PHE A 49 1.52 30.65 -10.29
C PHE A 49 2.74 30.07 -10.98
N ARG A 50 3.86 30.79 -10.87
CA ARG A 50 5.14 30.43 -11.44
C ARG A 50 6.04 29.96 -10.31
N VAL A 51 6.52 28.73 -10.38
CA VAL A 51 7.50 28.19 -9.43
C VAL A 51 8.92 28.43 -9.97
N LYS A 52 9.61 29.49 -9.57
CA LYS A 52 11.02 29.73 -9.92
C LYS A 52 11.98 28.98 -8.98
N THR A 53 12.11 27.66 -9.13
CA THR A 53 13.15 26.89 -8.44
C THR A 53 14.41 26.75 -9.29
N SER A 54 14.31 26.37 -10.57
CA SER A 54 15.37 26.53 -11.59
C SER A 54 14.82 26.10 -12.95
N TYR A 55 14.11 26.97 -13.67
CA TYR A 55 13.67 26.71 -15.06
C TYR A 55 12.49 25.73 -15.22
N ILE A 56 11.45 25.87 -14.39
CA ILE A 56 10.15 25.20 -14.58
C ILE A 56 9.07 26.27 -14.38
N GLU A 57 8.15 26.47 -15.33
CA GLU A 57 7.09 27.49 -15.22
C GLU A 57 5.72 26.84 -15.32
N CYS A 58 5.14 26.45 -14.19
CA CYS A 58 3.77 25.93 -14.22
C CYS A 58 2.76 27.06 -14.50
N TYR A 59 1.61 26.72 -15.07
CA TYR A 59 0.56 27.68 -15.40
C TYR A 59 -0.81 27.05 -15.20
N PHE A 60 -1.76 27.74 -14.57
CA PHE A 60 -3.10 27.20 -14.39
C PHE A 60 -4.08 27.99 -15.25
N GLU A 61 -4.68 27.30 -16.22
CA GLU A 61 -5.69 27.91 -17.07
C GLU A 61 -7.04 27.91 -16.36
N GLY A 62 -7.52 29.10 -16.02
CA GLY A 62 -8.81 29.27 -15.37
C GLY A 62 -9.98 28.76 -16.20
N GLU A 63 -9.90 28.67 -17.53
CA GLU A 63 -11.04 28.30 -18.37
C GLU A 63 -11.19 26.78 -18.59
N GLN A 64 -10.14 25.99 -18.31
CA GLN A 64 -10.10 24.57 -18.65
C GLN A 64 -9.74 23.65 -17.47
N GLY A 65 -9.78 24.14 -16.23
CA GLY A 65 -9.41 23.37 -15.05
C GLY A 65 -7.89 23.27 -14.81
N GLY A 66 -7.53 22.92 -13.57
CA GLY A 66 -6.20 23.19 -13.02
C GLY A 66 -5.14 22.11 -13.27
N SER A 67 -4.81 21.77 -14.51
CA SER A 67 -3.78 20.75 -14.77
C SER A 67 -2.81 21.05 -15.92
N LEU A 68 -2.85 22.25 -16.50
CA LEU A 68 -1.81 22.66 -17.44
C LEU A 68 -0.50 22.80 -16.65
N ILE A 69 0.58 22.20 -17.14
CA ILE A 69 1.91 22.44 -16.55
C ILE A 69 2.85 22.64 -17.69
N GLU A 70 3.02 23.90 -18.06
CA GLU A 70 4.11 24.27 -18.95
C GLU A 70 5.44 23.97 -18.22
N ILE A 71 6.39 23.39 -18.92
CA ILE A 71 7.74 23.22 -18.38
C ILE A 71 8.70 23.82 -19.39
N LYS A 72 9.51 24.80 -18.97
CA LYS A 72 10.43 25.56 -19.83
C LYS A 72 11.88 25.46 -19.34
N HIS A 73 12.72 24.70 -20.02
CA HIS A 73 14.12 24.46 -19.62
C HIS A 73 15.10 25.57 -20.08
N TYR A 74 16.15 25.88 -19.30
CA TYR A 74 17.11 26.97 -19.59
C TYR A 74 17.80 26.89 -20.95
N ALA A 75 18.27 25.68 -21.30
CA ALA A 75 19.00 25.48 -22.55
C ALA A 75 18.11 25.63 -23.80
N VAL A 76 16.78 25.52 -23.64
CA VAL A 76 15.79 25.60 -24.71
C VAL A 76 14.52 26.31 -24.20
N PRO A 77 14.60 27.61 -23.87
CA PRO A 77 13.57 28.32 -23.10
C PRO A 77 12.28 28.60 -23.87
N ASN A 78 12.31 28.41 -25.20
CA ASN A 78 11.16 28.56 -26.09
C ASN A 78 10.45 27.22 -26.36
N VAL A 79 10.91 26.14 -25.74
CA VAL A 79 10.30 24.81 -25.86
C VAL A 79 9.41 24.62 -24.65
N ASP A 80 8.13 24.41 -24.94
CA ASP A 80 7.23 23.83 -23.98
C ASP A 80 7.37 22.30 -24.05
N PHE A 81 7.79 21.70 -22.94
CA PHE A 81 8.03 20.28 -22.85
C PHE A 81 6.77 19.49 -22.51
N VAL A 82 5.83 20.08 -21.77
CA VAL A 82 4.68 19.38 -21.19
C VAL A 82 3.45 20.29 -21.27
N ASP A 83 2.36 19.79 -21.83
CA ASP A 83 1.11 20.53 -21.96
C ASP A 83 0.19 20.15 -20.80
N ASP A 84 0.08 18.85 -20.56
CA ASP A 84 -0.99 18.28 -19.75
C ASP A 84 -0.46 17.25 -18.76
N VAL A 85 -0.77 17.45 -17.47
CA VAL A 85 -0.43 16.53 -16.38
C VAL A 85 -1.69 16.33 -15.56
N LYS A 86 -2.53 15.37 -15.94
CA LYS A 86 -3.91 15.26 -15.44
C LYS A 86 -4.27 13.84 -15.01
N MET A 87 -5.41 13.70 -14.35
CA MET A 87 -6.06 12.42 -14.11
C MET A 87 -7.40 12.41 -14.83
N ALA A 88 -7.77 11.25 -15.38
CA ALA A 88 -9.07 11.02 -15.97
C ALA A 88 -9.70 9.75 -15.42
N ALA A 89 -11.03 9.70 -15.41
CA ALA A 89 -11.83 8.54 -15.05
C ALA A 89 -12.99 8.37 -16.01
N THR A 90 -13.33 7.13 -16.31
CA THR A 90 -14.50 6.76 -17.10
C THR A 90 -15.33 5.75 -16.33
N GLY A 91 -16.66 5.85 -16.42
CA GLY A 91 -17.57 4.85 -15.86
C GLY A 91 -19.02 5.14 -16.21
N PRO A 92 -19.93 4.15 -16.08
CA PRO A 92 -21.36 4.34 -16.37
C PRO A 92 -21.98 5.51 -15.60
N ASP A 93 -21.54 5.75 -14.36
CA ASP A 93 -22.12 6.76 -13.47
C ASP A 93 -21.63 8.19 -13.78
N ILE A 94 -20.46 8.31 -14.41
CA ILE A 94 -19.76 9.59 -14.58
C ILE A 94 -19.46 9.94 -16.04
N GLY A 95 -19.77 9.04 -16.98
CA GLY A 95 -19.33 9.16 -18.37
C GLY A 95 -17.80 9.17 -18.44
N TRP A 96 -17.24 10.23 -19.06
CA TRP A 96 -15.82 10.56 -18.96
C TRP A 96 -15.67 11.85 -18.14
N THR A 97 -14.72 11.86 -17.21
CA THR A 97 -14.38 13.02 -16.39
C THR A 97 -12.87 13.12 -16.24
N SER A 98 -12.37 14.33 -16.01
CA SER A 98 -10.94 14.54 -15.74
C SER A 98 -10.73 15.66 -14.74
N SER A 99 -9.49 15.79 -14.27
CA SER A 99 -9.00 16.90 -13.46
C SER A 99 -8.71 18.18 -14.26
N ARG A 100 -9.01 18.18 -15.57
CA ARG A 100 -8.91 19.34 -16.47
C ARG A 100 -10.31 19.74 -16.95
N TRP A 101 -10.83 18.97 -17.88
CA TRP A 101 -11.96 19.34 -18.70
C TRP A 101 -13.30 19.21 -17.97
N GLY A 102 -14.19 20.18 -18.19
CA GLY A 102 -15.56 20.19 -17.64
C GLY A 102 -15.64 20.50 -16.14
N ILE A 103 -14.62 21.17 -15.58
CA ILE A 103 -14.55 21.49 -14.15
C ILE A 103 -15.10 22.89 -13.88
N ASP A 104 -15.94 23.01 -12.86
CA ASP A 104 -16.26 24.30 -12.27
C ASP A 104 -15.03 24.86 -11.55
N ILE A 105 -14.56 26.00 -12.01
CA ILE A 105 -13.33 26.68 -11.57
C ILE A 105 -13.38 27.03 -10.08
N SER A 106 -14.57 27.20 -9.50
CA SER A 106 -14.76 27.46 -8.06
C SER A 106 -14.41 26.24 -7.20
N ASN A 107 -14.38 25.04 -7.79
CA ASN A 107 -13.98 23.79 -7.16
C ASN A 107 -12.47 23.50 -7.30
N VAL A 108 -11.70 24.40 -7.91
CA VAL A 108 -10.25 24.28 -8.02
C VAL A 108 -9.59 25.08 -6.91
N THR A 109 -8.68 24.44 -6.17
CA THR A 109 -7.86 25.09 -5.14
C THR A 109 -6.40 24.77 -5.37
N VAL A 110 -5.55 25.75 -5.08
CA VAL A 110 -4.10 25.62 -5.14
C VAL A 110 -3.55 26.00 -3.78
N SER A 111 -2.68 25.16 -3.23
CA SER A 111 -1.92 25.42 -2.01
C SER A 111 -0.46 25.06 -2.26
N TYR A 112 0.45 25.71 -1.53
CA TYR A 112 1.87 25.44 -1.64
C TYR A 112 2.54 25.50 -0.27
N ARG A 113 3.69 24.84 -0.18
CA ARG A 113 4.51 24.75 1.02
C ARG A 113 5.97 24.64 0.61
N GLU A 114 6.79 25.58 1.08
CA GLU A 114 8.25 25.44 1.02
C GLU A 114 8.68 24.44 2.09
N ILE A 115 9.29 23.32 1.68
CA ILE A 115 9.72 22.25 2.61
C ILE A 115 11.15 22.50 3.08
N GLU A 116 12.05 22.75 2.13
CA GLU A 116 13.45 23.12 2.38
C GLU A 116 13.85 24.27 1.46
N GLU A 117 15.13 24.69 1.50
CA GLU A 117 15.66 25.63 0.51
C GLU A 117 15.32 25.08 -0.88
N ASP A 118 15.84 23.94 -1.31
CA ASP A 118 15.73 23.46 -2.71
C ASP A 118 14.49 22.59 -3.02
N LEU A 119 13.45 22.63 -2.17
CA LEU A 119 12.28 21.76 -2.30
C LEU A 119 10.96 22.50 -2.02
N LEU A 120 10.12 22.59 -3.05
CA LEU A 120 8.78 23.16 -2.95
C LEU A 120 7.72 22.09 -3.23
N GLU A 121 6.71 22.04 -2.37
CA GLU A 121 5.49 21.29 -2.61
C GLU A 121 4.36 22.21 -3.08
N VAL A 122 3.65 21.80 -4.13
CA VAL A 122 2.44 22.48 -4.60
C VAL A 122 1.33 21.45 -4.79
N ASN A 123 0.21 21.64 -4.13
CA ASN A 123 -0.97 20.79 -4.26
C ASN A 123 -2.08 21.55 -5.00
N VAL A 124 -2.53 20.94 -6.09
CA VAL A 124 -3.68 21.38 -6.86
C VAL A 124 -4.80 20.38 -6.68
N THR A 125 -5.92 20.84 -6.13
CA THR A 125 -7.11 20.03 -5.93
C THR A 125 -8.22 20.51 -6.84
N ALA A 126 -8.89 19.59 -7.52
CA ALA A 126 -10.08 19.86 -8.33
C ALA A 126 -11.19 18.84 -8.02
N LEU A 127 -12.45 19.29 -7.97
CA LEU A 127 -13.61 18.42 -7.80
C LEU A 127 -14.39 18.33 -9.10
N ASN A 128 -14.64 17.11 -9.58
CA ASN A 128 -15.43 16.86 -10.78
C ASN A 128 -16.17 15.51 -10.68
N ASN A 129 -17.46 15.47 -11.04
CA ASN A 129 -18.29 14.25 -11.04
C ASN A 129 -18.13 13.34 -9.80
N ASN A 130 -18.19 13.91 -8.60
CA ASN A 130 -17.99 13.20 -7.32
C ASN A 130 -16.61 12.56 -7.15
N ILE A 131 -15.60 13.02 -7.87
CA ILE A 131 -14.21 12.65 -7.70
C ILE A 131 -13.42 13.90 -7.29
N LYS A 132 -12.68 13.78 -6.20
CA LYS A 132 -11.66 14.76 -5.81
C LYS A 132 -10.35 14.34 -6.42
N PHE A 133 -9.85 15.10 -7.39
CA PHE A 133 -8.51 14.95 -7.94
C PHE A 133 -7.54 15.86 -7.19
N GLU A 134 -6.39 15.33 -6.83
CA GLU A 134 -5.27 16.05 -6.22
C GLU A 134 -4.00 15.73 -7.01
N HIS A 135 -3.27 16.78 -7.35
CA HIS A 135 -1.98 16.74 -8.02
C HIS A 135 -0.98 17.44 -7.15
N ILE A 136 -0.06 16.66 -6.57
CA ILE A 136 0.91 17.16 -5.62
C ILE A 136 2.28 17.12 -6.28
N PHE A 137 2.79 18.29 -6.62
CA PHE A 137 4.07 18.50 -7.28
C PHE A 137 5.15 18.80 -6.26
N TYR A 138 6.26 18.11 -6.38
CA TYR A 138 7.49 18.39 -5.65
C TYR A 138 8.52 18.91 -6.65
N PHE A 139 8.71 20.22 -6.63
CA PHE A 139 9.69 20.89 -7.47
C PHE A 139 11.05 20.90 -6.77
N THR A 140 12.07 20.55 -7.54
CA THR A 140 13.46 20.68 -7.15
C THR A 140 14.13 21.80 -7.94
N ASP A 141 15.35 22.17 -7.56
CA ASP A 141 16.24 23.00 -8.39
C ASP A 141 16.91 22.18 -9.53
N SER A 142 16.19 21.21 -10.09
CA SER A 142 16.66 20.38 -11.22
C SER A 142 15.52 20.11 -12.21
N ASP A 143 15.86 19.48 -13.33
CA ASP A 143 14.91 19.15 -14.41
C ASP A 143 13.99 17.95 -14.09
N VAL A 144 13.86 17.61 -12.81
CA VAL A 144 13.06 16.51 -12.30
C VAL A 144 11.97 17.06 -11.38
N ILE A 145 10.73 16.66 -11.65
CA ILE A 145 9.56 16.91 -10.80
C ILE A 145 9.02 15.56 -10.35
N LEU A 146 8.81 15.39 -9.03
CA LEU A 146 8.00 14.29 -8.53
C LEU A 146 6.54 14.73 -8.50
N VAL A 147 5.66 13.93 -9.11
CA VAL A 147 4.22 14.13 -9.12
C VAL A 147 3.56 13.00 -8.36
N TRP A 148 2.76 13.36 -7.36
CA TRP A 148 1.87 12.45 -6.66
C TRP A 148 0.42 12.77 -7.05
N TYR A 149 -0.17 11.84 -7.77
CA TYR A 149 -1.57 11.85 -8.17
C TYR A 149 -2.42 11.17 -7.12
N ARG A 150 -3.57 11.76 -6.82
CA ARG A 150 -4.56 11.18 -5.91
C ARG A 150 -5.97 11.49 -6.37
N ALA A 151 -6.81 10.47 -6.54
CA ALA A 151 -8.22 10.61 -6.82
C ALA A 151 -9.05 9.94 -5.72
N THR A 152 -9.87 10.70 -5.00
CA THR A 152 -10.74 10.19 -3.94
C THR A 152 -12.20 10.25 -4.37
N LEU A 153 -12.90 9.13 -4.29
CA LEU A 153 -14.33 9.06 -4.60
C LEU A 153 -15.15 9.66 -3.46
N LEU A 154 -16.04 10.58 -3.78
CA LEU A 154 -16.92 11.27 -2.83
C LEU A 154 -18.31 10.61 -2.72
N ALA A 155 -18.56 9.60 -3.57
CA ALA A 155 -19.73 8.75 -3.60
C ALA A 155 -19.32 7.31 -3.96
N ASP A 156 -20.25 6.36 -3.83
CA ASP A 156 -20.09 5.04 -4.44
C ASP A 156 -20.17 5.21 -5.96
N ILE A 157 -19.17 4.75 -6.71
CA ILE A 157 -19.08 4.98 -8.16
C ILE A 157 -18.68 3.69 -8.88
N ASN A 158 -19.43 3.36 -9.93
CA ASN A 158 -19.08 2.35 -10.91
C ASN A 158 -18.05 2.92 -11.90
N LEU A 159 -16.80 2.47 -11.78
CA LEU A 159 -15.71 2.90 -12.66
C LEU A 159 -15.39 1.81 -13.68
N THR A 160 -15.21 2.20 -14.93
CA THR A 160 -14.58 1.36 -15.95
C THR A 160 -13.08 1.62 -16.07
N SER A 161 -12.65 2.87 -15.83
CA SER A 161 -11.24 3.23 -15.83
C SER A 161 -10.98 4.51 -15.01
N ILE A 162 -9.75 4.71 -14.56
CA ILE A 162 -9.20 5.87 -13.86
C ILE A 162 -7.69 5.79 -14.01
N GLY A 163 -7.04 6.87 -14.41
CA GLY A 163 -5.61 6.90 -14.70
C GLY A 163 -5.04 8.31 -14.69
N ALA A 164 -3.70 8.39 -14.62
CA ALA A 164 -2.98 9.62 -14.89
C ALA A 164 -2.76 9.78 -16.40
N GLU A 165 -2.47 10.98 -16.86
CA GLU A 165 -2.13 11.29 -18.24
C GLU A 165 -0.96 12.28 -18.23
N PHE A 166 0.01 12.04 -19.10
CA PHE A 166 1.13 12.93 -19.36
C PHE A 166 1.11 13.27 -20.85
N VAL A 167 1.18 14.55 -21.18
CA VAL A 167 1.10 15.00 -22.57
C VAL A 167 2.32 15.88 -22.85
N PRO A 168 3.24 15.45 -23.72
CA PRO A 168 4.34 16.30 -24.15
C PRO A 168 3.81 17.42 -25.03
N ALA A 169 4.27 18.64 -24.81
CA ALA A 169 3.81 19.82 -25.55
C ALA A 169 4.51 19.96 -26.90
N THR A 170 5.03 21.16 -27.18
CA THR A 170 5.64 21.55 -28.46
C THR A 170 6.85 20.72 -28.88
N ILE A 171 7.39 19.90 -27.98
CA ILE A 171 8.46 18.96 -28.29
C ILE A 171 8.00 17.80 -29.19
N ALA A 172 6.72 17.43 -29.16
CA ALA A 172 6.17 16.31 -29.92
C ALA A 172 5.73 16.72 -31.34
N THR A 173 6.68 17.14 -32.18
CA THR A 173 6.43 17.50 -33.59
C THR A 173 6.66 16.32 -34.54
N SER A 174 6.33 16.50 -35.82
CA SER A 174 6.80 15.59 -36.87
C SER A 174 8.33 15.47 -36.81
N GLY A 175 8.86 14.25 -36.90
CA GLY A 175 10.28 13.94 -36.75
C GLY A 175 10.74 13.64 -35.31
N ALA A 176 9.98 14.05 -34.29
CA ALA A 176 10.26 13.64 -32.91
C ALA A 176 10.07 12.12 -32.74
N GLN A 177 10.69 11.57 -31.72
CA GLN A 177 10.85 10.14 -31.49
C GLN A 177 10.33 9.78 -30.12
N VAL A 178 9.52 8.74 -30.06
CA VAL A 178 9.02 8.17 -28.81
C VAL A 178 9.84 6.96 -28.51
N VAL A 179 10.53 6.99 -27.38
CA VAL A 179 11.54 6.01 -27.02
C VAL A 179 11.18 5.39 -25.68
N CYS A 180 11.23 4.07 -25.63
CA CYS A 180 11.03 3.28 -24.43
C CYS A 180 11.61 1.88 -24.65
N THR A 181 11.56 1.06 -23.61
CA THR A 181 12.06 -0.32 -23.66
C THR A 181 10.88 -1.28 -23.64
N ASP A 182 10.72 -2.08 -24.70
CA ASP A 182 9.63 -3.07 -24.82
C ASP A 182 9.69 -4.15 -23.73
N TYR A 183 8.68 -5.02 -23.69
CA TYR A 183 8.55 -6.13 -22.74
C TYR A 183 9.77 -7.07 -22.74
N PHE A 184 10.44 -7.24 -23.88
CA PHE A 184 11.60 -8.11 -24.02
C PHE A 184 12.91 -7.42 -23.57
N GLY A 185 12.91 -6.10 -23.48
CA GLY A 185 14.08 -5.30 -23.12
C GLY A 185 14.77 -4.65 -24.29
N ASN A 186 14.12 -4.63 -25.46
CA ASN A 186 14.65 -3.95 -26.61
C ASN A 186 14.23 -2.48 -26.54
N LEU A 187 15.18 -1.60 -26.79
CA LEU A 187 14.88 -0.19 -27.00
C LEU A 187 14.09 -0.05 -28.30
N ILE A 188 12.86 0.45 -28.19
CA ILE A 188 11.99 0.72 -29.34
C ILE A 188 11.88 2.22 -29.55
N THR A 189 11.76 2.61 -30.82
CA THR A 189 11.64 4.01 -31.21
C THR A 189 10.55 4.15 -32.26
N HIS A 190 9.62 5.07 -32.02
CA HIS A 190 8.56 5.42 -32.95
C HIS A 190 8.70 6.88 -33.36
N THR A 191 8.92 7.13 -34.65
CA THR A 191 8.98 8.49 -35.19
C THR A 191 7.58 9.04 -35.41
N LEU A 192 7.36 10.27 -34.99
CA LEU A 192 6.12 10.99 -35.12
C LEU A 192 5.99 11.60 -36.51
N ASN A 193 4.77 11.55 -37.06
CA ASN A 193 4.39 12.22 -38.31
C ASN A 193 3.55 13.49 -38.03
N GLY A 194 3.76 14.09 -36.87
CA GLY A 194 2.95 15.19 -36.32
C GLY A 194 2.65 14.97 -34.84
N SER A 195 1.97 15.93 -34.22
CA SER A 195 1.66 15.91 -32.79
C SER A 195 0.55 14.92 -32.41
N MET A 196 0.08 14.02 -33.28
CA MET A 196 -0.95 13.05 -32.91
C MET A 196 -0.59 11.66 -33.41
N LEU A 197 -0.14 10.82 -32.48
CA LEU A 197 0.04 9.41 -32.74
C LEU A 197 -0.40 8.62 -31.49
N TYR A 198 -1.39 7.74 -31.69
CA TYR A 198 -1.71 6.73 -30.70
C TYR A 198 -0.68 5.61 -30.83
N ILE A 199 0.17 5.46 -29.81
CA ILE A 199 1.18 4.41 -29.77
C ILE A 199 0.74 3.37 -28.76
N VAL A 200 0.35 2.22 -29.27
CA VAL A 200 0.03 1.06 -28.44
C VAL A 200 1.34 0.39 -28.05
N PHE A 201 1.66 0.44 -26.77
CA PHE A 201 2.68 -0.42 -26.20
C PHE A 201 1.97 -1.71 -25.73
N GLY A 202 2.18 -2.83 -26.42
CA GLY A 202 1.72 -4.18 -26.04
C GLY A 202 0.22 -4.47 -26.08
N ASN A 203 -0.18 -5.62 -25.50
CA ASN A 203 -1.54 -6.15 -25.59
C ASN A 203 -2.34 -5.87 -24.30
N SER A 204 -3.32 -4.97 -24.37
CA SER A 204 -4.18 -4.60 -23.24
C SER A 204 -5.03 -5.75 -22.69
N SER A 205 -5.21 -6.84 -23.45
CA SER A 205 -6.06 -7.98 -23.06
C SER A 205 -5.39 -9.01 -22.13
N GLU A 206 -4.06 -9.13 -22.17
CA GLU A 206 -3.27 -9.91 -21.18
C GLU A 206 -2.86 -9.05 -19.99
N GLY A 207 -3.22 -7.77 -20.11
CA GLY A 207 -2.87 -6.63 -19.31
C GLY A 207 -1.58 -6.86 -18.59
N THR A 208 -0.42 -7.05 -19.27
CA THR A 208 1.03 -6.96 -18.91
C THR A 208 1.50 -5.53 -19.16
N LEU A 209 2.30 -4.95 -18.25
CA LEU A 209 3.02 -3.72 -18.60
C LEU A 209 3.83 -4.03 -19.85
N PRO A 210 3.67 -3.28 -20.94
CA PRO A 210 4.32 -3.57 -22.21
C PRO A 210 5.77 -3.12 -22.25
N LEU A 211 6.24 -2.43 -21.21
CA LEU A 211 7.60 -1.92 -21.10
C LEU A 211 8.34 -2.67 -20.00
N LYS A 212 9.51 -3.24 -20.31
CA LYS A 212 10.38 -3.88 -19.33
C LYS A 212 10.98 -2.87 -18.35
N GLU A 213 11.03 -1.60 -18.76
CA GLU A 213 11.56 -0.51 -17.96
C GLU A 213 10.47 0.51 -17.69
N ASN A 214 10.48 1.06 -16.48
CA ASN A 214 9.47 1.99 -16.01
C ASN A 214 9.76 3.42 -16.50
N TRP A 215 10.15 3.62 -17.76
CA TRP A 215 10.33 4.96 -18.32
C TRP A 215 9.93 5.02 -19.80
N MET A 216 9.59 6.23 -20.24
CA MET A 216 9.40 6.58 -21.64
C MET A 216 9.78 8.04 -21.86
N ALA A 217 10.26 8.36 -23.05
CA ALA A 217 10.60 9.71 -23.45
C ALA A 217 10.10 10.05 -24.85
N VAL A 218 9.74 11.30 -25.06
CA VAL A 218 9.70 11.93 -26.37
C VAL A 218 10.98 12.73 -26.53
N TYR A 219 11.75 12.39 -27.55
CA TYR A 219 12.99 13.05 -27.93
C TYR A 219 12.80 13.74 -29.29
N ASN A 220 13.05 15.03 -29.35
CA ASN A 220 13.02 15.78 -30.59
C ASN A 220 14.46 16.03 -31.06
N PRO A 221 14.90 15.37 -32.15
CA PRO A 221 16.27 15.52 -32.64
C PRO A 221 16.55 16.90 -33.25
N ASP A 222 15.54 17.61 -33.75
CA ASP A 222 15.73 18.90 -34.44
C ASP A 222 16.14 20.01 -33.45
N ILE A 223 15.58 19.96 -32.24
CA ILE A 223 15.91 20.89 -31.14
C ILE A 223 16.79 20.25 -30.07
N ASN A 224 17.18 18.98 -30.27
CA ASN A 224 17.97 18.18 -29.33
C ASN A 224 17.47 18.33 -27.90
N ALA A 225 16.22 17.93 -27.67
CA ALA A 225 15.57 18.04 -26.37
C ALA A 225 14.71 16.80 -26.12
N PHE A 226 14.46 16.49 -24.84
CA PHE A 226 13.55 15.41 -24.46
C PHE A 226 12.61 15.80 -23.32
N ALA A 227 11.41 15.23 -23.33
CA ALA A 227 10.48 15.21 -22.21
C ALA A 227 10.12 13.74 -21.96
N GLY A 228 10.09 13.32 -20.72
CA GLY A 228 9.72 11.95 -20.42
C GLY A 228 9.34 11.76 -18.98
N ILE A 229 8.95 10.53 -18.69
CA ILE A 229 8.43 10.16 -17.39
C ILE A 229 9.02 8.83 -16.92
N ILE A 230 9.14 8.69 -15.61
CA ILE A 230 9.51 7.44 -14.94
C ILE A 230 8.42 7.07 -13.96
N TRP A 231 7.84 5.88 -14.10
CA TRP A 231 6.86 5.39 -13.13
C TRP A 231 7.56 4.87 -11.89
N LEU A 232 7.03 5.29 -10.75
CA LEU A 232 7.43 4.76 -9.46
C LEU A 232 6.36 3.76 -9.04
N ASP A 233 6.74 2.48 -8.88
CA ASP A 233 5.89 1.54 -8.18
C ASP A 233 5.86 1.97 -6.70
N PRO A 234 4.72 2.37 -6.14
CA PRO A 234 4.70 2.82 -4.76
C PRO A 234 4.84 1.67 -3.78
N GLU A 235 4.70 0.40 -4.16
CA GLU A 235 5.09 -0.71 -3.27
C GLU A 235 6.60 -0.71 -2.95
N MET A 236 7.40 0.01 -3.75
CA MET A 236 8.81 0.28 -3.49
C MET A 236 9.02 1.19 -2.28
N PHE A 237 8.01 2.00 -1.92
CA PHE A 237 8.17 3.14 -1.01
C PHE A 237 7.07 3.29 0.06
N ILE A 238 5.91 2.66 -0.15
CA ILE A 238 4.69 2.78 0.64
C ILE A 238 4.14 1.37 0.85
N THR A 239 3.63 1.11 2.06
CA THR A 239 3.00 -0.19 2.38
C THR A 239 1.62 -0.38 1.74
N ASP A 240 1.09 0.66 1.08
CA ASP A 240 -0.25 0.72 0.53
C ASP A 240 -0.16 0.58 -0.99
N LYS A 241 -0.99 -0.31 -1.55
CA LYS A 241 -1.04 -0.59 -2.99
C LYS A 241 -1.47 0.68 -3.75
N SER A 242 -0.73 1.06 -4.79
CA SER A 242 -1.33 1.92 -5.82
C SER A 242 -2.37 1.13 -6.59
N THR A 243 -3.53 1.74 -6.75
CA THR A 243 -4.70 1.16 -7.40
C THR A 243 -4.92 1.72 -8.80
N VAL A 244 -3.97 2.51 -9.33
CA VAL A 244 -4.19 3.31 -10.56
C VAL A 244 -3.37 2.77 -11.73
N GLY A 245 -4.11 2.14 -12.64
CA GLY A 245 -3.70 1.90 -14.02
C GLY A 245 -3.75 3.19 -14.84
N VAL A 246 -2.84 3.43 -15.76
CA VAL A 246 -2.88 4.58 -16.68
C VAL A 246 -3.95 4.34 -17.76
N TRP A 247 -4.66 5.40 -18.14
CA TRP A 247 -5.94 5.38 -18.86
C TRP A 247 -5.80 5.03 -20.36
N ASP A 248 -6.80 4.29 -20.86
CA ASP A 248 -7.02 4.04 -22.29
C ASP A 248 -8.15 4.96 -22.77
N GLY A 249 -7.78 6.06 -23.39
CA GLY A 249 -8.73 6.96 -24.04
C GLY A 249 -8.07 8.17 -24.68
N ALA A 250 -8.67 8.63 -25.77
CA ALA A 250 -8.01 9.44 -26.79
C ALA A 250 -7.53 10.81 -26.29
N VAL A 251 -6.22 11.07 -26.31
CA VAL A 251 -5.68 12.45 -26.34
C VAL A 251 -4.47 12.57 -27.28
N TRP A 252 -4.66 13.34 -28.33
CA TRP A 252 -3.79 14.38 -28.89
C TRP A 252 -2.38 14.48 -28.27
N SER A 253 -1.40 13.89 -28.96
CA SER A 253 0.05 13.89 -28.65
C SER A 253 0.54 12.91 -27.58
N VAL A 254 1.82 12.58 -27.72
CA VAL A 254 2.35 11.27 -27.38
C VAL A 254 2.58 11.11 -25.90
N ALA A 255 1.58 10.55 -25.21
CA ALA A 255 1.76 9.62 -24.10
C ALA A 255 0.41 9.37 -23.40
N SER A 256 -0.62 8.90 -24.12
CA SER A 256 -1.68 8.14 -23.47
C SER A 256 -1.06 6.83 -23.02
N LEU A 257 -0.50 6.88 -21.82
CA LEU A 257 0.30 5.81 -21.29
C LEU A 257 -0.63 4.71 -20.80
N VAL A 258 -0.22 3.47 -20.99
CA VAL A 258 -0.99 2.30 -20.54
C VAL A 258 -0.40 1.87 -19.21
N SER A 259 -1.20 1.69 -18.17
CA SER A 259 -0.77 0.83 -17.07
C SER A 259 -1.92 0.01 -16.51
N ARG A 260 -1.52 -1.19 -16.07
CA ARG A 260 -2.38 -2.21 -15.50
C ARG A 260 -3.18 -1.69 -14.32
N TRP A 261 -4.45 -2.08 -14.34
CA TRP A 261 -5.23 -2.39 -13.17
C TRP A 261 -4.67 -3.65 -12.50
N PHE A 262 -4.47 -3.64 -11.19
CA PHE A 262 -4.17 -4.88 -10.47
C PHE A 262 -5.41 -5.79 -10.37
N GLU A 263 -6.61 -5.25 -10.61
CA GLU A 263 -7.85 -6.01 -10.76
C GLU A 263 -8.82 -5.26 -11.66
N ASP A 264 -9.23 -5.86 -12.78
CA ASP A 264 -10.24 -5.35 -13.71
C ASP A 264 -11.44 -4.71 -12.98
N PRO A 265 -11.68 -3.40 -13.14
CA PRO A 265 -12.78 -2.69 -12.50
C PRO A 265 -14.05 -2.77 -13.31
N LYS A 266 -14.09 -3.41 -14.48
CA LYS A 266 -15.23 -3.28 -15.39
C LYS A 266 -16.54 -3.62 -14.67
N GLY A 267 -17.30 -2.60 -14.33
CA GLY A 267 -18.56 -2.74 -13.60
C GLY A 267 -18.45 -2.81 -12.07
N LYS A 268 -17.26 -2.66 -11.46
CA LYS A 268 -17.06 -2.63 -10.01
C LYS A 268 -17.51 -1.27 -9.46
N VAL A 269 -18.43 -1.33 -8.51
CA VAL A 269 -18.80 -0.19 -7.68
C VAL A 269 -17.76 -0.05 -6.58
N PHE A 270 -16.97 1.01 -6.65
CA PHE A 270 -16.03 1.37 -5.59
C PHE A 270 -16.76 2.18 -4.53
N PRO A 271 -16.59 1.87 -3.24
CA PRO A 271 -17.24 2.60 -2.17
C PRO A 271 -16.69 4.03 -2.06
N LYS A 272 -17.53 4.94 -1.57
CA LYS A 272 -17.15 6.28 -1.14
C LYS A 272 -15.93 6.23 -0.22
N GLY A 273 -14.98 7.12 -0.46
CA GLY A 273 -13.73 7.21 0.28
C GLY A 273 -12.60 6.35 -0.30
N THR A 274 -12.89 5.47 -1.27
CA THR A 274 -11.86 4.81 -2.07
C THR A 274 -10.93 5.87 -2.66
N THR A 275 -9.63 5.66 -2.49
CA THR A 275 -8.60 6.56 -2.98
C THR A 275 -7.67 5.81 -3.92
N PHE A 276 -7.35 6.49 -5.02
CA PHE A 276 -6.55 6.05 -6.14
C PHE A 276 -5.29 6.88 -6.18
N GLU A 277 -4.11 6.28 -6.03
CA GLU A 277 -2.84 7.01 -5.97
C GLU A 277 -1.85 6.54 -7.03
N ASN A 278 -1.06 7.45 -7.60
CA ASN A 278 0.02 7.15 -8.55
C ASN A 278 1.20 8.13 -8.35
N TYR A 279 2.43 7.66 -8.59
CA TYR A 279 3.64 8.46 -8.46
C TYR A 279 4.46 8.42 -9.74
N LEU A 280 4.85 9.59 -10.21
CA LEU A 280 5.57 9.77 -11.45
C LEU A 280 6.73 10.75 -11.26
N LEU A 281 7.88 10.47 -11.86
CA LEU A 281 8.89 11.49 -12.10
C LEU A 281 8.69 12.03 -13.51
N ILE A 282 8.56 13.35 -13.65
CA ILE A 282 8.69 14.04 -14.93
C ILE A 282 10.15 14.47 -15.05
N VAL A 283 10.78 14.14 -16.17
CA VAL A 283 12.16 14.54 -16.49
C VAL A 283 12.16 15.26 -17.83
N VAL A 284 12.67 16.47 -17.86
CA VAL A 284 12.84 17.24 -19.10
C VAL A 284 14.30 17.62 -19.30
N GLY A 285 14.68 18.03 -20.50
CA GLY A 285 16.00 18.62 -20.68
C GLY A 285 16.42 18.77 -22.13
N SER A 286 17.54 19.48 -22.32
CA SER A 286 18.29 19.44 -23.58
C SER A 286 19.14 18.17 -23.67
N GLY A 287 19.42 17.72 -24.88
CA GLY A 287 20.18 16.52 -25.17
C GLY A 287 19.30 15.31 -25.50
N SER A 288 19.97 14.16 -25.57
CA SER A 288 19.35 12.85 -25.78
C SER A 288 18.57 12.37 -24.54
N TYR A 289 17.67 11.41 -24.75
CA TYR A 289 16.90 10.71 -23.72
C TYR A 289 17.75 9.78 -22.81
N ASP A 290 19.07 9.73 -22.99
CA ASP A 290 19.96 8.87 -22.19
C ASP A 290 19.89 9.17 -20.69
N ARG A 291 19.67 10.43 -20.31
CA ARG A 291 19.54 10.81 -18.90
C ARG A 291 18.32 10.18 -18.24
N ILE A 292 17.15 10.25 -18.88
CA ILE A 292 15.94 9.64 -18.34
C ILE A 292 16.05 8.12 -18.32
N ARG A 293 16.68 7.52 -19.34
CA ARG A 293 16.99 6.08 -19.33
C ARG A 293 17.86 5.68 -18.13
N ALA A 294 18.97 6.40 -17.89
CA ALA A 294 19.86 6.13 -16.77
C ALA A 294 19.14 6.28 -15.41
N LEU A 295 18.27 7.30 -15.27
CA LEU A 295 17.45 7.47 -14.08
C LEU A 295 16.43 6.34 -13.92
N GLY A 296 15.78 5.89 -15.01
CA GLY A 296 14.88 4.74 -15.00
C GLY A 296 15.58 3.45 -14.57
N GLU A 297 16.80 3.21 -15.07
CA GLU A 297 17.65 2.09 -14.66
C GLU A 297 18.01 2.16 -13.17
N LEU A 298 18.37 3.35 -12.67
CA LEU A 298 18.66 3.56 -11.26
C LEU A 298 17.46 3.28 -10.36
N VAL A 299 16.29 3.84 -10.69
CA VAL A 299 15.03 3.59 -9.96
C VAL A 299 14.71 2.09 -9.91
N ARG A 300 14.87 1.37 -11.03
CA ARG A 300 14.68 -0.08 -11.09
C ARG A 300 15.66 -0.85 -10.21
N ASN A 301 16.92 -0.44 -10.18
CA ASN A 301 17.93 -1.05 -9.32
C ASN A 301 17.62 -0.83 -7.83
N ILE A 302 17.18 0.37 -7.47
CA ILE A 302 16.72 0.70 -6.11
C ILE A 302 15.53 -0.19 -5.72
N ASN A 303 14.53 -0.34 -6.60
CA ASN A 303 13.41 -1.26 -6.38
C ASN A 303 13.89 -2.68 -6.09
N SER A 304 14.75 -3.19 -6.98
CA SER A 304 15.28 -4.56 -6.89
C SER A 304 16.01 -4.79 -5.57
N TYR A 305 16.74 -3.79 -5.08
CA TYR A 305 17.39 -3.84 -3.77
C TYR A 305 16.36 -3.89 -2.62
N TYR A 306 15.38 -2.97 -2.62
CA TYR A 306 14.37 -2.91 -1.57
C TYR A 306 13.55 -4.21 -1.46
N GLN A 307 13.13 -4.78 -2.59
CA GLN A 307 12.40 -6.05 -2.61
C GLN A 307 13.22 -7.20 -2.03
N ARG A 308 14.52 -7.26 -2.31
CA ARG A 308 15.42 -8.26 -1.71
C ARG A 308 15.49 -8.11 -0.20
N VAL A 309 15.62 -6.88 0.31
CA VAL A 309 15.65 -6.61 1.76
C VAL A 309 14.32 -7.03 2.41
N LYS A 310 13.17 -6.64 1.83
CA LYS A 310 11.83 -7.01 2.33
C LYS A 310 11.65 -8.53 2.40
N ILE A 311 12.05 -9.26 1.35
CA ILE A 311 12.02 -10.73 1.34
C ILE A 311 12.89 -11.32 2.45
N SER A 312 14.10 -10.79 2.65
CA SER A 312 14.99 -11.25 3.72
C SER A 312 14.35 -11.11 5.10
N THR A 313 13.76 -9.95 5.39
CA THR A 313 13.07 -9.71 6.67
C THR A 313 11.85 -10.62 6.87
N LEU A 314 11.07 -10.87 5.81
CA LEU A 314 9.94 -11.81 5.87
C LEU A 314 10.40 -13.24 6.16
N LEU A 315 11.51 -13.67 5.55
CA LEU A 315 12.09 -14.99 5.80
C LEU A 315 12.56 -15.15 7.25
N GLU A 316 13.18 -14.12 7.83
CA GLU A 316 13.57 -14.11 9.25
C GLU A 316 12.36 -14.22 10.18
N GLN A 317 11.27 -13.49 9.89
CA GLN A 317 10.02 -13.57 10.66
C GLN A 317 9.39 -14.97 10.57
N ILE A 318 9.35 -15.57 9.37
CA ILE A 318 8.86 -16.93 9.18
C ILE A 318 9.70 -17.93 9.99
N SER A 319 11.03 -17.80 9.97
CA SER A 319 11.92 -18.65 10.76
C SER A 319 11.66 -18.52 12.26
N SER A 320 11.50 -17.29 12.76
CA SER A 320 11.15 -17.05 14.17
C SER A 320 9.79 -17.66 14.54
N LEU A 321 8.78 -17.54 13.68
CA LEU A 321 7.47 -18.13 13.90
C LEU A 321 7.52 -19.66 13.90
N GLN A 322 8.32 -20.26 13.03
CA GLN A 322 8.54 -21.71 13.01
C GLN A 322 9.19 -22.19 14.31
N SER A 323 10.21 -21.48 14.81
CA SER A 323 10.82 -21.82 16.11
C SER A 323 9.83 -21.69 17.27
N ALA A 324 9.03 -20.63 17.30
CA ALA A 324 7.99 -20.45 18.31
C ALA A 324 6.93 -21.57 18.26
N TYR A 325 6.50 -21.95 17.05
CA TYR A 325 5.59 -23.07 16.85
C TYR A 325 6.18 -24.39 17.34
N SER A 326 7.45 -24.68 17.04
CA SER A 326 8.13 -25.88 17.55
C SER A 326 8.22 -25.90 19.07
N SER A 327 8.49 -24.76 19.71
CA SER A 327 8.48 -24.64 21.17
C SER A 327 7.10 -24.94 21.74
N LEU A 328 6.05 -24.31 21.18
CA LEU A 328 4.68 -24.52 21.61
C LEU A 328 4.23 -25.98 21.45
N GLN A 329 4.64 -26.64 20.37
CA GLN A 329 4.37 -28.05 20.14
C GLN A 329 5.05 -28.93 21.20
N SER A 330 6.28 -28.60 21.59
CA SER A 330 6.99 -29.31 22.67
C SER A 330 6.30 -29.12 24.01
N ASP A 331 5.90 -27.89 24.34
CA ASP A 331 5.17 -27.57 25.57
C ASP A 331 3.83 -28.30 25.63
N TYR A 332 3.11 -28.35 24.51
CA TYR A 332 1.87 -29.12 24.38
C TYR A 332 2.10 -30.62 24.65
N ASN A 333 3.14 -31.22 24.06
CA ASN A 333 3.46 -32.63 24.28
C ASN A 333 3.83 -32.92 25.75
N SER A 334 4.56 -32.00 26.39
CA SER A 334 4.88 -32.07 27.81
C SER A 334 3.61 -32.01 28.67
N LEU A 335 2.72 -31.06 28.39
CA LEU A 335 1.46 -30.91 29.10
C LEU A 335 0.55 -32.13 28.92
N GLN A 336 0.48 -32.69 27.70
CA GLN A 336 -0.26 -33.91 27.43
C GLN A 336 0.28 -35.10 28.25
N THR A 337 1.61 -35.19 28.41
CA THR A 337 2.24 -36.21 29.24
C THR A 337 1.88 -36.03 30.71
N GLN A 338 1.97 -34.80 31.23
CA GLN A 338 1.58 -34.49 32.61
C GLN A 338 0.11 -34.79 32.88
N TYR A 339 -0.78 -34.47 31.93
CA TYR A 339 -2.20 -34.82 32.01
C TYR A 339 -2.41 -36.33 32.10
N ASN A 340 -1.74 -37.12 31.27
CA ASN A 340 -1.84 -38.58 31.29
C ASN A 340 -1.35 -39.18 32.62
N THR A 341 -0.28 -38.63 33.18
CA THR A 341 0.22 -39.00 34.52
C THR A 341 -0.83 -38.69 35.59
N LEU A 342 -1.35 -37.47 35.62
CA LEU A 342 -2.36 -37.05 36.58
C LEU A 342 -3.64 -37.90 36.48
N GLN A 343 -4.06 -38.24 35.26
CA GLN A 343 -5.20 -39.12 35.02
C GLN A 343 -4.98 -40.52 35.61
N THR A 344 -3.75 -41.04 35.52
CA THR A 344 -3.37 -42.34 36.09
C THR A 344 -3.36 -42.30 37.61
N GLU A 345 -2.76 -41.25 38.20
CA GLU A 345 -2.74 -41.02 39.66
C GLU A 345 -4.16 -40.89 40.22
N TYR A 346 -5.03 -40.14 39.54
CA TYR A 346 -6.44 -40.01 39.91
C TYR A 346 -7.15 -41.36 39.93
N ASN A 347 -6.94 -42.20 38.90
CA ASN A 347 -7.56 -43.52 38.84
C ASN A 347 -7.06 -44.44 39.97
N SER A 348 -5.77 -44.36 40.32
CA SER A 348 -5.20 -45.11 41.46
C SER A 348 -5.83 -44.67 42.77
N LEU A 349 -5.88 -43.36 43.03
CA LEU A 349 -6.47 -42.80 44.24
C LEU A 349 -7.97 -43.16 44.35
N LYS A 350 -8.67 -43.17 43.22
CA LYS A 350 -10.07 -43.57 43.15
C LYS A 350 -10.26 -45.04 43.56
N ALA A 351 -9.39 -45.93 43.11
CA ALA A 351 -9.41 -47.34 43.48
C ALA A 351 -9.11 -47.54 44.98
N GLU A 352 -8.09 -46.87 45.51
CA GLU A 352 -7.77 -46.91 46.96
C GLU A 352 -8.94 -46.41 47.81
N PHE A 353 -9.60 -45.33 47.39
CA PHE A 353 -10.79 -44.82 48.08
C PHE A 353 -11.94 -45.84 48.08
N ASP A 354 -12.19 -46.50 46.95
CA ASP A 354 -13.24 -47.51 46.84
C ASP A 354 -12.93 -48.75 47.70
N GLU A 355 -11.66 -49.14 47.81
CA GLU A 355 -11.20 -50.20 48.73
C GLU A 355 -11.42 -49.81 50.19
N TYR A 356 -10.97 -48.60 50.60
CA TYR A 356 -11.19 -48.09 51.95
C TYR A 356 -12.68 -48.06 52.32
N LYS A 357 -13.53 -47.64 51.38
CA LYS A 357 -14.98 -47.62 51.55
C LYS A 357 -15.56 -49.02 51.76
N ALA A 358 -15.06 -50.02 51.03
CA ALA A 358 -15.46 -51.42 51.21
C ALA A 358 -15.04 -51.95 52.58
N GLN A 359 -13.77 -51.73 52.98
CA GLN A 359 -13.27 -52.14 54.30
C GLN A 359 -14.09 -51.50 55.43
N TYR A 360 -14.35 -50.19 55.36
CA TYR A 360 -15.20 -49.49 56.34
C TYR A 360 -16.60 -50.10 56.45
N THR A 361 -17.20 -50.49 55.33
CA THR A 361 -18.52 -51.14 55.30
C THR A 361 -18.49 -52.51 55.99
N VAL A 362 -17.45 -53.32 55.75
CA VAL A 362 -17.25 -54.61 56.42
C VAL A 362 -17.05 -54.42 57.92
N THR A 363 -16.22 -53.47 58.34
CA THR A 363 -15.99 -53.17 59.76
C THR A 363 -17.28 -52.74 60.47
N GLN A 364 -18.12 -51.92 59.83
CA GLN A 364 -19.43 -51.58 60.38
C GLN A 364 -20.34 -52.80 60.57
N ALA A 365 -20.41 -53.69 59.57
CA ALA A 365 -21.21 -54.91 59.66
C ALA A 365 -20.73 -55.84 60.78
N GLN A 366 -19.40 -56.01 60.92
CA GLN A 366 -18.80 -56.78 62.01
C GLN A 366 -19.13 -56.19 63.38
N LEU A 367 -19.04 -54.86 63.53
CA LEU A 367 -19.38 -54.18 64.78
C LEU A 367 -20.84 -54.44 65.19
N GLN A 368 -21.78 -54.37 64.25
CA GLN A 368 -23.19 -54.68 64.49
C GLN A 368 -23.39 -56.16 64.89
N GLN A 369 -22.68 -57.08 64.24
CA GLN A 369 -22.73 -58.51 64.57
C GLN A 369 -22.19 -58.79 65.97
N THR A 370 -21.07 -58.18 66.37
CA THR A 370 -20.51 -58.31 67.73
C THR A 370 -21.49 -57.79 68.76
N GLN A 371 -22.08 -56.61 68.55
CA GLN A 371 -23.12 -56.06 69.45
C GLN A 371 -24.31 -57.01 69.61
N THR A 372 -24.82 -57.55 68.51
CA THR A 372 -25.94 -58.51 68.52
C THR A 372 -25.57 -59.78 69.28
N THR A 373 -24.37 -60.31 69.05
CA THR A 373 -23.88 -61.53 69.72
C THR A 373 -23.73 -61.31 71.22
N SER A 374 -23.16 -60.18 71.64
CA SER A 374 -23.05 -59.81 73.05
C SER A 374 -24.41 -59.66 73.73
N ILE A 375 -25.40 -59.07 73.05
CA ILE A 375 -26.78 -58.97 73.55
C ILE A 375 -27.38 -60.38 73.72
N VAL A 376 -27.26 -61.25 72.72
CA VAL A 376 -27.79 -62.62 72.77
C VAL A 376 -27.14 -63.43 73.90
N ILE A 377 -25.80 -63.36 74.05
CA ILE A 377 -25.09 -64.01 75.16
C ILE A 377 -25.61 -63.48 76.51
N GLY A 378 -25.78 -62.16 76.64
CA GLY A 378 -26.35 -61.55 77.84
C GLY A 378 -27.76 -62.07 78.15
N ILE A 379 -28.63 -62.18 77.15
CA ILE A 379 -29.98 -62.76 77.29
C ILE A 379 -29.91 -64.22 77.72
N VAL A 380 -29.06 -65.04 77.07
CA VAL A 380 -28.92 -66.48 77.38
C VAL A 380 -28.42 -66.68 78.80
N ILE A 381 -27.39 -65.95 79.24
CA ILE A 381 -26.90 -65.99 80.62
C ILE A 381 -28.02 -65.58 81.59
N GLY A 382 -28.75 -64.49 81.27
CA GLY A 382 -29.90 -64.04 82.05
C GLY A 382 -31.00 -65.10 82.17
N LEU A 383 -31.33 -65.79 81.08
CA LEU A 383 -32.30 -66.89 81.06
C LEU A 383 -31.83 -68.10 81.86
N ILE A 384 -30.56 -68.50 81.75
CA ILE A 384 -29.98 -69.61 82.53
C ILE A 384 -30.05 -69.30 84.02
N ILE A 385 -29.62 -68.10 84.42
CA ILE A 385 -29.69 -67.64 85.82
C ILE A 385 -31.14 -67.61 86.29
N GLY A 386 -32.05 -67.03 85.50
CA GLY A 386 -33.48 -66.97 85.81
C GLY A 386 -34.12 -68.36 85.96
N PHE A 387 -33.77 -69.30 85.09
CA PHE A 387 -34.26 -70.69 85.15
C PHE A 387 -33.70 -71.43 86.37
N ALA A 388 -32.42 -71.29 86.68
CA ALA A 388 -31.81 -71.86 87.87
C ALA A 388 -32.46 -71.31 89.16
N LEU A 389 -32.65 -69.99 89.26
CA LEU A 389 -33.34 -69.35 90.37
C LEU A 389 -34.80 -69.85 90.49
N GLY A 390 -35.54 -69.92 89.37
CA GLY A 390 -36.91 -70.44 89.34
C GLY A 390 -37.01 -71.91 89.76
N TRP A 391 -36.08 -72.76 89.31
CA TRP A 391 -36.02 -74.17 89.71
C TRP A 391 -35.74 -74.31 91.21
N PHE A 392 -34.81 -73.54 91.77
CA PHE A 392 -34.51 -73.54 93.20
C PHE A 392 -35.68 -73.03 94.06
N ILE A 393 -36.43 -72.02 93.58
CA ILE A 393 -37.64 -71.53 94.27
C ILE A 393 -38.74 -72.59 94.24
N LYS A 394 -38.95 -73.26 93.10
CA LYS A 394 -39.95 -74.34 92.98
C LYS A 394 -39.63 -75.53 93.88
N LYS A 395 -38.35 -75.84 94.10
CA LYS A 395 -37.90 -76.95 94.96
C LYS A 395 -38.10 -76.69 96.47
N LYS A 396 -38.40 -75.45 96.85
CA LYS A 396 -38.65 -75.02 98.25
C LYS A 396 -40.14 -74.87 98.60
N LYS A 397 -41.05 -75.17 97.67
CA LYS A 397 -42.49 -75.36 97.91
C LYS A 397 -42.82 -76.82 97.70
#